data_AF-A0A830E3K4-F1
#
_entry.id   AF-A0A830E3K4-F1
#
_cell.length_a   1.000
_cell.length_b   1.000
_cell.length_c   1.000
_cell.angle_alpha   90.00
_cell.angle_beta   90.00
_cell.angle_gamma   90.00
#
_symmetry.space_group_name_H-M   'P 1'
#
loop_
_entity.id
_entity.type
_entity.pdbx_description
1 polymer ?
#
loop_
_entity_poly.entity_id
_entity_poly.type
_entity_poly.pdbx_seq_one_letter_code
_entity_poly.pdbx_strand_id
1 'polypeptide(L)'
;MQCSEVNIVSRNNVREYLCGNRSLARLISHDNNESVLSIDVVAPWDSPVDQSIRVGDVQLIYRRETINNLEWEFVGYDDGSRRELISIRVFLGNNIEDSTIKELIINTLRTYMKDP
;
A
#
# COMPACT_ATOMS: atom_id res chain seq x y z
N MET A 1 -5.33 -14.87 1.43
CA MET A 1 -5.85 -14.55 0.09
C MET A 1 -5.08 -15.35 -0.97
N GLN A 2 -5.74 -16.26 -1.71
CA GLN A 2 -5.14 -16.95 -2.85
C GLN A 2 -5.37 -16.12 -4.12
N CYS A 3 -4.33 -15.46 -4.63
CA CYS A 3 -4.33 -14.83 -5.94
C CYS A 3 -3.48 -15.66 -6.89
N SER A 4 -4.09 -16.27 -7.92
CA SER A 4 -3.38 -17.09 -8.90
C SER A 4 -2.72 -16.25 -9.99
N GLU A 5 -3.26 -15.08 -10.30
CA GLU A 5 -2.77 -14.20 -11.35
C GLU A 5 -3.06 -12.72 -11.00
N VAL A 6 -2.04 -11.87 -11.17
CA VAL A 6 -2.15 -10.42 -11.01
C VAL A 6 -2.16 -9.78 -12.39
N ASN A 7 -3.30 -9.23 -12.78
CA ASN A 7 -3.52 -8.50 -14.03
C ASN A 7 -3.16 -7.02 -13.86
N ILE A 8 -2.80 -6.36 -14.97
CA ILE A 8 -2.40 -4.95 -14.96
C ILE A 8 -3.32 -4.16 -15.87
N VAL A 9 -3.87 -3.06 -15.34
CA VAL A 9 -4.69 -2.11 -16.10
C VAL A 9 -4.09 -0.72 -15.95
N SER A 10 -3.78 -0.06 -17.06
CA SER A 10 -3.20 1.28 -17.06
C SER A 10 -4.23 2.33 -17.46
N ARG A 11 -4.42 3.37 -16.63
CA ARG A 11 -5.33 4.51 -16.89
C ARG A 11 -4.76 5.79 -16.30
N ASN A 12 -4.66 6.86 -17.09
CA ASN A 12 -4.33 8.22 -16.62
C ASN A 12 -3.12 8.26 -15.66
N ASN A 13 -1.97 7.72 -16.07
CA ASN A 13 -0.71 7.64 -15.29
C ASN A 13 -0.77 6.78 -14.01
N VAL A 14 -1.85 6.03 -13.83
CA VAL A 14 -1.99 5.03 -12.77
C VAL A 14 -1.96 3.63 -13.39
N ARG A 15 -1.07 2.78 -12.89
CA ARG A 15 -1.08 1.34 -13.17
C ARG A 15 -1.75 0.62 -12.01
N GLU A 16 -2.86 -0.04 -12.25
CA GLU A 16 -3.61 -0.80 -11.26
C GLU A 16 -3.31 -2.30 -11.38
N TYR A 17 -3.02 -2.93 -10.26
CA TYR A 17 -2.72 -4.36 -10.14
C TYR A 17 -3.93 -5.05 -9.53
N LEU A 18 -4.51 -5.99 -10.27
CA LEU A 18 -5.81 -6.60 -9.98
C LEU A 18 -5.66 -8.10 -9.70
N CYS A 19 -6.39 -8.59 -8.71
CA CYS A 19 -6.66 -10.01 -8.53
C CYS A 19 -8.12 -10.31 -8.89
N GLY A 20 -8.35 -10.93 -10.06
CA GLY A 20 -9.70 -10.98 -10.64
C GLY A 20 -10.24 -9.56 -10.85
N ASN A 21 -11.34 -9.22 -10.18
CA ASN A 21 -11.96 -7.88 -10.26
C ASN A 21 -11.59 -6.96 -9.08
N ARG A 22 -10.69 -7.38 -8.19
CA ARG A 22 -10.31 -6.62 -6.99
C ARG A 22 -8.97 -5.91 -7.19
N SER A 23 -8.94 -4.59 -6.96
CA SER A 23 -7.70 -3.82 -6.80
C SER A 23 -6.91 -4.33 -5.61
N LEU A 24 -5.64 -4.66 -5.85
CA LEU A 24 -4.65 -4.97 -4.83
C LEU A 24 -3.75 -3.76 -4.57
N ALA A 25 -3.35 -3.06 -5.63
CA ALA A 25 -2.44 -1.95 -5.53
C ALA A 25 -2.54 -1.02 -6.73
N ARG A 26 -2.10 0.21 -6.55
CA ARG A 26 -1.96 1.22 -7.60
C ARG A 26 -0.55 1.79 -7.58
N LEU A 27 0.12 1.76 -8.71
CA LEU A 27 1.35 2.50 -8.92
C LEU A 27 1.02 3.84 -9.55
N ILE A 28 1.36 4.91 -8.86
CA ILE A 28 1.12 6.30 -9.26
C ILE A 28 2.48 6.91 -9.56
N SER A 29 2.70 7.31 -10.81
CA SER A 29 3.92 8.02 -11.21
C SER A 29 3.81 9.50 -10.88
N HIS A 30 4.86 10.05 -10.27
CA HIS A 30 5.04 11.48 -10.05
C HIS A 30 6.06 12.05 -11.05
N ASP A 31 5.96 13.35 -11.34
CA ASP A 31 6.74 14.06 -12.35
C ASP A 31 8.27 14.05 -12.10
N ASN A 32 8.71 13.66 -10.90
CA ASN A 32 10.12 13.70 -10.44
C ASN A 32 10.87 12.36 -10.54
N ASN A 33 10.47 11.45 -11.43
CA ASN A 33 11.05 10.10 -11.55
C ASN A 33 10.87 9.20 -10.31
N GLU A 34 9.84 9.50 -9.52
CA GLU A 34 9.44 8.71 -8.37
C GLU A 34 8.04 8.14 -8.64
N SER A 35 7.82 6.91 -8.21
CA SER A 35 6.51 6.28 -8.27
C SER A 35 6.12 5.80 -6.87
N VAL A 36 4.86 5.97 -6.51
CA VAL A 36 4.33 5.45 -5.25
C VAL A 36 3.48 4.23 -5.55
N LEU A 37 3.90 3.09 -5.03
CA LEU A 37 3.09 1.88 -5.03
C LEU A 37 2.22 1.88 -3.77
N SER A 38 0.94 2.18 -3.93
CA SER A 38 -0.06 2.12 -2.87
C SER A 38 -0.71 0.74 -2.88
N ILE A 39 -0.42 -0.08 -1.88
CA ILE A 39 -0.97 -1.43 -1.71
C ILE A 39 -2.15 -1.33 -0.74
N ASP A 40 -3.31 -1.82 -1.17
CA ASP A 40 -4.53 -1.86 -0.38
C ASP A 40 -4.42 -3.03 0.62
N VAL A 41 -4.34 -2.70 1.91
CA VAL A 41 -4.30 -3.68 3.01
C VAL A 41 -5.43 -3.40 3.97
N VAL A 42 -5.95 -4.41 4.66
CA VAL A 42 -6.88 -4.20 5.77
C VAL A 42 -6.47 -5.14 6.88
N ALA A 43 -5.92 -4.57 7.96
CA ALA A 43 -5.41 -5.31 9.10
C ALA A 43 -5.47 -4.46 10.38
N PRO A 44 -5.44 -5.09 11.58
CA PRO A 44 -5.22 -4.35 12.81
C PRO A 44 -3.95 -3.52 12.76
N TRP A 45 -3.97 -2.33 13.35
CA TRP A 45 -2.79 -1.48 13.48
C TRP A 45 -2.19 -1.61 14.87
N ASP A 46 -1.00 -2.22 14.94
CA ASP A 46 -0.27 -2.45 16.19
C ASP A 46 1.04 -1.65 16.28
N SER A 47 1.32 -0.79 15.30
CA SER A 47 2.59 -0.06 15.19
C SER A 47 2.55 1.32 15.89
N PRO A 48 3.70 1.86 16.33
CA PRO A 48 3.77 3.25 16.79
C PRO A 48 3.39 4.25 15.68
N VAL A 49 2.83 5.39 16.08
CA VAL A 49 2.37 6.46 15.17
C VAL A 49 3.39 7.59 15.17
N ASP A 50 3.91 7.93 13.98
CA ASP A 50 4.86 9.03 13.81
C ASP A 50 4.15 10.36 13.56
N GLN A 51 3.08 10.31 12.75
CA GLN A 51 2.28 11.47 12.39
C GLN A 51 0.80 11.11 12.40
N SER A 52 -0.05 12.09 12.71
CA SER A 52 -1.49 11.94 12.57
C SER A 52 -2.15 13.22 12.06
N ILE A 53 -3.27 13.05 11.37
CA ILE A 53 -4.05 14.14 10.76
C ILE A 53 -5.53 13.87 11.02
N ARG A 54 -6.23 14.85 11.59
CA ARG A 54 -7.69 14.77 11.80
C ARG A 54 -8.41 15.04 10.47
N VAL A 55 -9.31 14.15 10.07
CA VAL A 55 -10.16 14.29 8.88
C VAL A 55 -11.61 14.04 9.31
N GLY A 56 -12.34 15.12 9.57
CA GLY A 56 -13.68 15.04 10.17
C GLY A 56 -13.63 14.35 11.54
N ASP A 57 -14.37 13.25 11.66
CA ASP A 57 -14.49 12.49 12.91
C ASP A 57 -13.45 11.37 13.08
N VAL A 58 -12.63 11.13 12.06
CA VAL A 58 -11.56 10.12 12.09
C VAL A 58 -10.19 10.77 12.08
N GLN A 59 -9.18 10.03 12.52
CA GLN A 59 -7.78 10.43 12.48
C GLN A 59 -7.04 9.50 11.53
N LEU A 60 -6.43 10.04 10.48
CA LEU A 60 -5.46 9.30 9.70
C LEU A 60 -4.16 9.25 10.50
N ILE A 61 -3.55 8.07 10.58
CA ILE A 61 -2.31 7.82 11.29
C ILE A 61 -1.27 7.27 10.32
N TYR A 62 -0.03 7.68 10.52
CA TYR A 62 1.08 7.39 9.62
C TYR A 62 2.26 6.87 10.39
N ARG A 63 2.99 5.96 9.76
CA ARG A 63 4.30 5.50 10.21
C ARG A 63 5.21 5.37 9.00
N ARG A 64 6.45 5.82 9.13
CA ARG A 64 7.47 5.69 8.08
C ARG A 64 8.60 4.79 8.53
N GLU A 65 8.99 3.87 7.65
CA GLU A 65 10.13 3.00 7.88
C GLU A 65 10.96 2.85 6.60
N THR A 66 12.23 2.49 6.76
CA THR A 66 13.08 2.07 5.65
C THR A 66 13.22 0.55 5.70
N ILE A 67 12.68 -0.13 4.69
CA ILE A 67 12.72 -1.60 4.57
C ILE A 67 13.34 -1.95 3.22
N ASN A 68 14.40 -2.75 3.22
CA ASN A 68 15.17 -3.13 2.01
C ASN A 68 15.62 -1.92 1.17
N ASN A 69 16.09 -0.85 1.83
CA ASN A 69 16.49 0.43 1.20
C ASN A 69 15.38 1.17 0.44
N LEU A 70 14.13 0.79 0.64
CA LEU A 70 12.97 1.53 0.15
C LEU A 70 12.33 2.26 1.32
N GLU A 71 11.74 3.43 1.04
CA GLU A 71 10.88 4.11 2.01
C GLU A 71 9.47 3.52 1.96
N TRP A 72 8.94 3.20 3.13
CA TRP A 72 7.62 2.64 3.33
C TRP A 72 6.83 3.57 4.23
N GLU A 73 5.63 3.95 3.79
CA GLU A 73 4.66 4.70 4.59
C GLU A 73 3.44 3.81 4.84
N PHE A 74 3.25 3.45 6.10
CA PHE A 74 2.05 2.77 6.58
C PHE A 74 0.98 3.81 6.84
N VAL A 75 -0.20 3.62 6.28
CA VAL A 75 -1.34 4.52 6.41
C VAL A 75 -2.49 3.77 7.06
N GLY A 76 -2.86 4.24 8.23
CA GLY A 76 -3.99 3.73 8.99
C GLY A 76 -5.03 4.81 9.25
N TYR A 77 -6.12 4.41 9.86
CA TYR A 77 -7.03 5.34 10.50
C TYR A 77 -7.38 4.87 11.91
N ASP A 78 -7.83 5.82 12.71
CA ASP A 78 -8.27 5.67 14.08
C ASP A 78 -9.55 6.50 14.29
N ASP A 79 -10.64 5.84 14.66
CA ASP A 79 -11.92 6.47 14.99
C ASP A 79 -12.22 6.49 16.51
N GLY A 80 -11.25 6.08 17.33
CA GLY A 80 -11.35 5.92 18.78
C GLY A 80 -11.97 4.60 19.24
N SER A 81 -12.68 3.89 18.36
CA SER A 81 -13.22 2.55 18.62
C SER A 81 -12.40 1.46 17.92
N ARG A 82 -11.87 1.78 16.75
CA ARG A 82 -11.14 0.88 15.87
C ARG A 82 -9.93 1.59 15.27
N ARG A 83 -8.83 0.84 15.19
CA ARG A 83 -7.60 1.27 14.57
C ARG A 83 -7.13 0.21 13.57
N GLU A 84 -7.03 0.60 12.31
CA GLU A 84 -6.71 -0.32 11.21
C GLU A 84 -5.67 0.28 10.28
N LEU A 85 -4.78 -0.58 9.80
CA LEU A 85 -3.93 -0.34 8.65
C LEU A 85 -4.78 -0.52 7.39
N ILE A 86 -4.83 0.51 6.55
CA ILE A 86 -5.66 0.55 5.34
C ILE A 86 -4.85 0.65 4.04
N SER A 87 -3.60 1.08 4.11
CA SER A 87 -2.70 1.07 2.96
C SER A 87 -1.24 1.04 3.39
N ILE A 88 -0.41 0.40 2.58
CA ILE A 88 1.05 0.52 2.65
C ILE A 88 1.50 1.16 1.34
N ARG A 89 2.23 2.26 1.45
CA ARG A 89 2.83 2.97 0.32
C ARG A 89 4.32 2.69 0.28
N VAL A 90 4.82 2.25 -0.85
CA VAL A 90 6.25 2.05 -1.09
C VAL A 90 6.71 3.06 -2.12
N PHE A 91 7.72 3.85 -1.77
CA PHE A 91 8.33 4.81 -2.67
C PHE A 91 9.38 4.10 -3.52
N LEU A 92 9.17 4.12 -4.83
CA LEU A 92 9.92 3.39 -5.83
C LEU A 92 10.58 4.37 -6.79
N GLY A 93 11.80 4.04 -7.22
CA GLY A 93 12.42 4.72 -8.36
C GLY A 93 11.70 4.39 -9.68
N ASN A 94 12.10 5.07 -10.75
CA ASN A 94 11.63 4.75 -12.09
C ASN A 94 12.09 3.38 -12.61
N ASN A 95 11.38 2.90 -13.63
CA ASN A 95 11.74 1.72 -14.42
C ASN A 95 11.78 0.39 -13.65
N ILE A 96 10.99 0.26 -12.57
CA ILE A 96 10.79 -1.03 -11.92
C ILE A 96 9.89 -1.92 -12.80
N GLU A 97 10.37 -3.14 -13.04
CA GLU A 97 9.64 -4.16 -13.79
C GLU A 97 8.35 -4.58 -13.07
N ASP A 98 7.32 -4.88 -13.84
CA ASP A 98 6.04 -5.32 -13.30
C ASP A 98 6.14 -6.64 -12.51
N SER A 99 7.11 -7.51 -12.85
CA SER A 99 7.43 -8.73 -12.10
C SER A 99 7.79 -8.42 -10.65
N THR A 100 8.73 -7.49 -10.45
CA THR A 100 9.17 -7.04 -9.12
C THR A 100 8.03 -6.37 -8.35
N ILE A 101 7.22 -5.56 -9.03
CA ILE A 101 6.06 -4.91 -8.40
C ILE A 101 5.03 -5.96 -7.94
N LYS A 102 4.73 -6.96 -8.77
CA LYS A 102 3.83 -8.07 -8.40
C LYS A 102 4.34 -8.84 -7.19
N GLU A 103 5.63 -9.16 -7.15
CA GLU A 103 6.24 -9.83 -5.99
C GLU A 103 6.15 -9.00 -4.72
N LEU A 104 6.44 -7.70 -4.82
CA LEU A 104 6.33 -6.76 -3.70
C LEU A 104 4.89 -6.69 -3.17
N ILE A 105 3.89 -6.62 -4.05
CA ILE A 105 2.47 -6.65 -3.69
C ILE A 105 2.15 -7.95 -2.94
N ILE A 106 2.48 -9.10 -3.53
CA ILE A 106 2.16 -10.42 -2.96
C ILE A 106 2.82 -10.59 -1.59
N ASN A 107 4.09 -10.22 -1.46
CA ASN A 107 4.82 -10.34 -0.21
C ASN A 107 4.24 -9.41 0.87
N THR A 108 3.92 -8.17 0.51
CA THR A 108 3.28 -7.22 1.43
C THR A 108 1.93 -7.74 1.92
N LEU A 109 1.08 -8.21 0.99
CA LEU A 109 -0.23 -8.77 1.35
C LEU A 109 -0.09 -10.00 2.24
N ARG A 110 0.86 -10.91 1.96
CA ARG A 110 1.10 -12.09 2.82
C ARG A 110 1.57 -11.73 4.23
N THR A 111 2.40 -10.70 4.35
CA THR A 111 2.93 -10.28 5.66
C THR A 111 1.87 -9.61 6.51
N TYR A 112 1.07 -8.72 5.92
CA TYR A 112 0.19 -7.83 6.67
C TYR A 112 -1.28 -8.22 6.64
N MET A 113 -1.75 -8.92 5.60
CA MET A 113 -3.08 -9.50 5.56
C MET A 113 -2.99 -10.98 5.94
N LYS A 114 -2.99 -11.27 7.25
CA LYS A 114 -3.25 -12.65 7.69
C LYS A 114 -4.66 -13.02 7.24
N ASP A 115 -4.82 -14.17 6.58
CA ASP A 115 -6.15 -14.76 6.42
C ASP A 115 -6.75 -14.94 7.83
N PRO A 116 -8.02 -14.57 8.06
CA PRO A 116 -8.73 -14.99 9.26
C PRO A 116 -8.82 -16.52 9.36
#